data_AF-A0A2P7NS57-F1
#
_entry.id   AF-A0A2P7NS57-F1
#
_cell.length_a   1.000
_cell.length_b   1.000
_cell.length_c   1.000
_cell.angle_alpha   90.00
_cell.angle_beta   90.00
_cell.angle_gamma   90.00
#
_symmetry.space_group_name_H-M   'P 1'
#
loop_
_entity.id
_entity.type
_entity.pdbx_description
1 polymer ?
#
loop_
_entity_poly.entity_id
_entity_poly.type
_entity_poly.pdbx_seq_one_letter_code
_entity_poly.pdbx_strand_id
1 'polypeptide(L)'
;MTVSLSILRRTTAAALAIACLVPLTAQSAERMAEIKMFAPENGQRVGVGGFGWIVDLKIEFDVPLERTGFTSFQLTGPGAHNNVPPMLGTFSPGRDDRLPGLIVLVSTATIGAQSCQNLANLFNLTGVTHNEAERAELWDTWIVGAPLFGVNTRSTVYAAIAADKDFDQILNDAPDVIPDADSNGICDDKDLKAFGVSSNIRKATFFINQ
;
A
#
# COMPACT_ATOMS: atom_id res chain seq x y z
N MET A 1 -76.52 52.16 15.41
CA MET A 1 -75.25 52.51 14.75
C MET A 1 -74.32 51.32 14.87
N THR A 2 -74.12 50.67 13.72
CA THR A 2 -73.01 49.83 13.28
C THR A 2 -72.01 49.29 14.31
N VAL A 3 -72.00 47.96 14.49
CA VAL A 3 -70.79 47.21 14.87
C VAL A 3 -70.58 46.11 13.82
N SER A 4 -69.42 46.21 13.17
CA SER A 4 -68.91 45.35 12.10
C SER A 4 -68.28 44.08 12.71
N LEU A 5 -68.64 42.89 12.22
CA LEU A 5 -67.95 41.63 12.54
C LEU A 5 -66.90 41.35 11.46
N SER A 6 -65.63 41.51 11.80
CA SER A 6 -64.49 41.11 10.97
C SER A 6 -64.16 39.63 11.17
N ILE A 7 -64.10 38.93 10.03
CA ILE A 7 -63.80 37.52 9.85
C ILE A 7 -62.31 37.26 10.15
N LEU A 8 -62.01 36.40 11.12
CA LEU A 8 -60.64 35.95 11.41
C LEU A 8 -60.29 34.75 10.50
N ARG A 9 -59.61 35.01 9.38
CA ARG A 9 -58.96 33.96 8.56
C ARG A 9 -57.69 33.50 9.27
N ARG A 10 -57.63 32.22 9.66
CA ARG A 10 -56.38 31.57 10.10
C ARG A 10 -55.58 31.16 8.86
N THR A 11 -54.47 31.84 8.61
CA THR A 11 -53.44 31.40 7.65
C THR A 11 -52.45 30.47 8.35
N THR A 12 -52.44 29.21 7.95
CA THR A 12 -51.38 28.24 8.31
C THR A 12 -50.12 28.56 7.52
N ALA A 13 -49.06 28.98 8.21
CA ALA A 13 -47.74 29.16 7.62
C ALA A 13 -47.06 27.80 7.43
N ALA A 14 -46.56 27.54 6.21
CA ALA A 14 -45.76 26.38 5.88
C ALA A 14 -44.31 26.56 6.38
N ALA A 15 -43.79 25.57 7.11
CA ALA A 15 -42.37 25.49 7.47
C ALA A 15 -41.64 24.64 6.41
N LEU A 16 -40.80 25.27 5.58
CA LEU A 16 -39.81 24.54 4.77
C LEU A 16 -38.62 24.20 5.67
N ALA A 17 -38.39 22.91 5.90
CA ALA A 17 -37.13 22.41 6.42
C ALA A 17 -36.08 22.42 5.30
N ILE A 18 -35.11 23.33 5.38
CA ILE A 18 -33.94 23.32 4.51
C ILE A 18 -32.98 22.27 5.07
N ALA A 19 -32.94 21.10 4.43
CA ALA A 19 -31.87 20.14 4.68
C ALA A 19 -30.55 20.76 4.18
N CYS A 20 -29.70 21.18 5.12
CA CYS A 20 -28.32 21.52 4.80
C CYS A 20 -27.61 20.25 4.34
N LEU A 21 -27.51 20.07 3.03
CA LEU A 21 -26.55 19.17 2.41
C LEU A 21 -25.17 19.76 2.71
N VAL A 22 -24.54 19.30 3.79
CA VAL A 22 -23.11 19.48 3.96
C VAL A 22 -22.46 18.67 2.84
N PRO A 23 -21.71 19.28 1.91
CA PRO A 23 -20.96 18.50 0.96
C PRO A 23 -19.96 17.67 1.77
N LEU A 24 -20.08 16.34 1.66
CA LEU A 24 -19.04 15.42 2.09
C LEU A 24 -17.82 15.78 1.23
N THR A 25 -16.95 16.64 1.74
CA THR A 25 -15.64 16.81 1.14
C THR A 25 -15.01 15.44 1.19
N ALA A 26 -14.85 14.81 0.03
CA ALA A 26 -13.95 13.68 -0.11
C ALA A 26 -12.60 14.21 0.39
N GLN A 27 -12.26 13.89 1.64
CA GLN A 27 -10.93 14.09 2.16
C GLN A 27 -10.05 13.39 1.14
N SER A 28 -9.29 14.15 0.35
CA SER A 28 -8.19 13.58 -0.41
C SER A 28 -7.44 12.74 0.60
N ALA A 29 -7.41 11.41 0.40
CA ALA A 29 -6.67 10.51 1.29
C ALA A 29 -5.28 11.15 1.45
N GLU A 30 -4.97 11.58 2.67
CA GLU A 30 -3.75 12.32 2.90
C GLU A 30 -2.61 11.39 2.53
N ARG A 31 -1.82 11.81 1.55
CA ARG A 31 -0.66 11.04 1.13
C ARG A 31 0.41 11.31 2.17
N MET A 32 0.70 10.31 2.98
CA MET A 32 1.67 10.39 4.07
C MET A 32 3.00 9.73 3.70
N ALA A 33 3.09 9.12 2.52
CA ALA A 33 4.30 8.48 2.04
C ALA A 33 4.56 8.66 0.54
N GLU A 34 5.84 8.57 0.16
CA GLU A 34 6.31 8.45 -1.20
C GLU A 34 7.23 7.25 -1.38
N ILE A 35 6.92 6.40 -2.35
CA ILE A 35 7.77 5.27 -2.75
C ILE A 35 8.53 5.62 -4.02
N LYS A 36 9.84 5.49 -3.95
CA LYS A 36 10.77 5.41 -5.07
C LYS A 36 11.24 3.96 -5.22
N MET A 37 11.35 3.53 -6.47
CA MET A 37 11.84 2.21 -6.83
C MET A 37 13.07 2.41 -7.73
N PHE A 38 14.21 1.89 -7.30
CA PHE A 38 15.49 1.98 -8.01
C PHE A 38 15.75 0.74 -8.87
N ALA A 39 15.24 -0.41 -8.45
CA ALA A 39 15.21 -1.62 -9.25
C ALA A 39 13.88 -2.37 -9.05
N PRO A 40 13.35 -3.03 -10.08
CA PRO A 40 13.75 -2.91 -11.48
C PRO A 40 13.33 -1.56 -12.07
N GLU A 41 14.05 -1.05 -13.07
CA GLU A 41 13.61 0.10 -13.87
C GLU A 41 12.72 -0.34 -15.03
N ASN A 42 11.91 0.60 -15.54
CA ASN A 42 11.04 0.36 -16.69
C ASN A 42 11.85 -0.04 -17.94
N GLY A 43 11.41 -1.10 -18.61
CA GLY A 43 11.97 -1.59 -19.87
C GLY A 43 13.23 -2.44 -19.71
N GLN A 44 13.77 -2.59 -18.50
CA GLN A 44 14.98 -3.37 -18.27
C GLN A 44 14.75 -4.88 -18.40
N ARG A 45 15.85 -5.59 -18.62
CA ARG A 45 15.93 -7.05 -18.54
C ARG A 45 16.66 -7.42 -17.26
N VAL A 46 16.06 -8.28 -16.45
CA VAL A 46 16.58 -8.58 -15.11
C VAL A 46 16.71 -10.07 -14.89
N GLY A 47 17.61 -10.42 -13.97
CA GLY A 47 17.82 -11.79 -13.52
C GLY A 47 18.48 -12.69 -14.57
N VAL A 48 18.69 -13.92 -14.14
CA VAL A 48 19.18 -15.07 -14.92
C VAL A 48 18.40 -16.27 -14.38
N GLY A 49 17.86 -17.14 -15.23
CA GLY A 49 17.09 -18.29 -14.73
C GLY A 49 15.72 -17.95 -14.15
N GLY A 50 15.23 -16.71 -14.28
CA GLY A 50 14.08 -16.20 -13.54
C GLY A 50 14.37 -15.77 -12.09
N PHE A 51 15.62 -15.81 -11.64
CA PHE A 51 16.04 -15.43 -10.28
C PHE A 51 17.18 -14.40 -10.29
N GLY A 52 17.55 -13.91 -9.12
CA GLY A 52 18.69 -13.00 -8.90
C GLY A 52 18.44 -11.55 -9.35
N TRP A 53 17.19 -11.17 -9.63
CA TRP A 53 16.81 -9.78 -9.81
C TRP A 53 16.35 -9.16 -8.49
N ILE A 54 16.30 -7.84 -8.43
CA ILE A 54 16.12 -7.08 -7.18
C ILE A 54 14.90 -6.17 -7.29
N VAL A 55 14.14 -6.08 -6.21
CA VAL A 55 13.24 -4.96 -5.93
C VAL A 55 13.90 -4.10 -4.86
N ASP A 56 14.19 -2.85 -5.20
CA ASP A 56 14.92 -1.93 -4.33
C ASP A 56 14.13 -0.64 -4.16
N LEU A 57 13.69 -0.38 -2.92
CA LEU A 57 12.75 0.65 -2.57
C LEU A 57 13.37 1.65 -1.59
N LYS A 58 13.02 2.91 -1.81
CA LYS A 58 13.11 3.95 -0.79
C LYS A 58 11.72 4.48 -0.52
N ILE A 59 11.38 4.59 0.76
CA ILE A 59 10.08 5.02 1.22
C ILE A 59 10.29 6.24 2.11
N GLU A 60 9.82 7.39 1.67
CA GLU A 60 9.83 8.63 2.44
C GLU A 60 8.46 8.79 3.10
N PHE A 61 8.42 9.03 4.41
CA PHE A 61 7.21 9.24 5.18
C PHE A 61 7.16 10.65 5.73
N ASP A 62 6.04 11.35 5.53
CA ASP A 62 5.75 12.66 6.11
C ASP A 62 5.12 12.52 7.51
N VAL A 63 5.64 11.55 8.27
CA VAL A 63 5.30 11.25 9.67
C VAL A 63 6.55 10.77 10.41
N PRO A 64 6.59 10.89 11.75
CA PRO A 64 7.65 10.28 12.56
C PRO A 64 7.69 8.75 12.42
N LEU A 65 8.84 8.16 12.73
CA LEU A 65 9.12 6.73 12.55
C LEU A 65 8.06 5.83 13.23
N GLU A 66 7.57 6.20 14.41
CA GLU A 66 6.61 5.42 15.19
C GLU A 66 5.24 5.29 14.48
N ARG A 67 4.92 6.21 13.58
CA ARG A 67 3.66 6.20 12.79
C ARG A 67 3.80 5.48 11.46
N THR A 68 5.01 5.08 11.06
CA THR A 68 5.23 4.36 9.80
C THR A 68 4.83 2.88 9.86
N GLY A 69 4.60 2.35 11.06
CA GLY A 69 4.42 0.92 11.32
C GLY A 69 5.72 0.14 11.44
N PHE A 70 6.89 0.75 11.20
CA PHE A 70 8.19 0.10 11.33
C PHE A 70 8.42 -0.49 12.73
N THR A 71 8.71 -1.79 12.82
CA THR A 71 8.88 -2.49 14.11
C THR A 71 10.34 -2.84 14.44
N SER A 72 11.16 -3.17 13.44
CA SER A 72 12.59 -3.50 13.62
C SER A 72 13.31 -3.63 12.29
N PHE A 73 14.63 -3.82 12.34
CA PHE A 73 15.44 -4.11 11.15
C PHE A 73 15.23 -5.54 10.65
N GLN A 74 15.37 -5.72 9.34
CA GLN A 74 15.21 -7.01 8.67
C GLN A 74 16.56 -7.48 8.11
N LEU A 75 16.94 -8.72 8.44
CA LEU A 75 17.94 -9.50 7.72
C LEU A 75 17.40 -10.93 7.55
N THR A 76 16.50 -11.09 6.59
CA THR A 76 15.75 -12.33 6.36
C THR A 76 16.04 -12.89 4.97
N GLY A 77 15.63 -14.14 4.73
CA GLY A 77 15.88 -14.85 3.47
C GLY A 77 15.47 -16.31 3.57
N PRO A 78 15.54 -17.08 2.47
CA PRO A 78 15.20 -18.50 2.51
C PRO A 78 16.27 -19.33 3.25
N GLY A 79 15.83 -20.40 3.93
CA GLY A 79 16.71 -21.39 4.55
C GLY A 79 17.64 -20.78 5.60
N ALA A 80 18.96 -20.94 5.41
CA ALA A 80 19.97 -20.44 6.34
C ALA A 80 20.05 -18.91 6.43
N HIS A 81 19.42 -18.19 5.48
CA HIS A 81 19.33 -16.72 5.52
C HIS A 81 18.11 -16.23 6.31
N ASN A 82 17.23 -17.12 6.77
CA ASN A 82 16.11 -16.73 7.60
C ASN A 82 16.59 -16.50 9.03
N ASN A 83 16.25 -15.34 9.61
CA ASN A 83 16.20 -15.18 11.07
C ASN A 83 17.56 -15.29 11.79
N VAL A 84 18.59 -14.58 11.30
CA VAL A 84 19.90 -14.51 11.96
C VAL A 84 19.94 -13.37 12.99
N PRO A 85 20.20 -13.62 14.29
CA PRO A 85 20.35 -12.56 15.29
C PRO A 85 21.44 -11.54 14.90
N PRO A 86 21.28 -10.25 15.24
CA PRO A 86 20.22 -9.66 16.06
C PRO A 86 18.97 -9.21 15.28
N MET A 87 18.93 -9.41 13.96
CA MET A 87 17.88 -8.90 13.07
C MET A 87 16.94 -10.03 12.65
N LEU A 88 16.19 -10.53 13.64
CA LEU A 88 15.22 -11.61 13.47
C LEU A 88 14.04 -11.17 12.58
N GLY A 89 13.26 -12.11 12.06
CA GLY A 89 12.07 -11.81 11.26
C GLY A 89 11.52 -13.06 10.59
N THR A 90 10.41 -12.89 9.87
CA THR A 90 9.86 -13.95 9.05
C THR A 90 10.22 -13.77 7.58
N PHE A 91 10.14 -14.86 6.79
CA PHE A 91 10.41 -14.81 5.36
C PHE A 91 9.39 -15.69 4.64
N SER A 92 8.28 -15.09 4.23
CA SER A 92 7.20 -15.76 3.54
C SER A 92 6.38 -14.75 2.74
N PRO A 93 5.55 -15.17 1.77
CA PRO A 93 4.54 -14.26 1.22
C PRO A 93 3.59 -13.77 2.32
N GLY A 94 3.11 -12.53 2.19
CA GLY A 94 2.18 -11.90 3.12
C GLY A 94 2.61 -10.48 3.51
N ARG A 95 1.90 -9.94 4.52
CA ARG A 95 2.25 -8.70 5.19
C ARG A 95 3.61 -8.85 5.88
N ASP A 96 4.44 -7.81 5.74
CA ASP A 96 5.76 -7.75 6.36
C ASP A 96 5.68 -7.54 7.89
N ASP A 97 6.41 -8.33 8.69
CA ASP A 97 6.40 -8.18 10.16
C ASP A 97 7.24 -7.00 10.68
N ARG A 98 8.14 -6.47 9.85
CA ARG A 98 9.01 -5.31 10.10
C ARG A 98 8.50 -4.03 9.48
N LEU A 99 7.84 -4.11 8.33
CA LEU A 99 7.19 -2.98 7.65
C LEU A 99 5.73 -3.29 7.25
N PRO A 100 4.82 -3.45 8.23
CA PRO A 100 3.47 -3.97 8.03
C PRO A 100 2.54 -3.12 7.16
N GLY A 101 2.91 -1.88 6.84
CA GLY A 101 2.18 -1.05 5.88
C GLY A 101 2.53 -1.28 4.42
N LEU A 102 3.65 -1.97 4.13
CA LEU A 102 4.13 -2.16 2.76
C LEU A 102 3.31 -3.22 2.02
N ILE A 103 2.90 -2.88 0.81
CA ILE A 103 2.29 -3.78 -0.17
C ILE A 103 3.22 -3.87 -1.38
N VAL A 104 3.61 -5.09 -1.75
CA VAL A 104 4.35 -5.36 -2.99
C VAL A 104 3.66 -6.47 -3.77
N LEU A 105 3.35 -6.21 -5.03
CA LEU A 105 2.74 -7.16 -5.95
C LEU A 105 3.64 -7.39 -7.17
N VAL A 106 3.61 -8.61 -7.72
CA VAL A 106 4.30 -8.95 -8.97
C VAL A 106 3.30 -9.63 -9.90
N SER A 107 3.09 -9.07 -11.10
CA SER A 107 2.02 -9.50 -12.01
C SER A 107 2.15 -10.94 -12.52
N THR A 108 3.35 -11.52 -12.45
CA THR A 108 3.67 -12.89 -12.88
C THR A 108 3.98 -13.83 -11.72
N ALA A 109 3.68 -13.44 -10.48
CA ALA A 109 3.80 -14.32 -9.33
C ALA A 109 2.90 -15.55 -9.45
N THR A 110 3.44 -16.73 -9.14
CA THR A 110 2.70 -18.01 -9.16
C THR A 110 2.52 -18.61 -7.78
N ILE A 111 2.81 -17.85 -6.72
CA ILE A 111 2.73 -18.29 -5.32
C ILE A 111 1.58 -17.63 -4.60
N GLY A 112 1.05 -18.29 -3.56
CA GLY A 112 -0.06 -17.77 -2.75
C GLY A 112 -1.25 -17.38 -3.63
N ALA A 113 -1.79 -16.18 -3.40
CA ALA A 113 -2.84 -15.57 -4.22
C ALA A 113 -2.35 -15.00 -5.58
N GLN A 114 -1.23 -15.49 -6.11
CA GLN A 114 -0.65 -15.08 -7.39
C GLN A 114 -0.35 -13.57 -7.44
N SER A 115 -0.82 -12.85 -8.46
CA SER A 115 -0.62 -11.40 -8.61
C SER A 115 -1.22 -10.57 -7.47
N CYS A 116 -2.18 -11.13 -6.73
CA CYS A 116 -2.82 -10.53 -5.56
C CYS A 116 -2.12 -10.83 -4.24
N GLN A 117 -1.13 -11.71 -4.24
CA GLN A 117 -0.35 -12.02 -3.05
C GLN A 117 0.51 -10.82 -2.67
N ASN A 118 0.38 -10.30 -1.44
CA ASN A 118 1.36 -9.36 -0.93
C ASN A 118 2.70 -10.10 -0.74
N LEU A 119 3.77 -9.51 -1.24
CA LEU A 119 5.13 -10.06 -1.22
C LEU A 119 6.09 -9.23 -0.37
N ALA A 120 5.59 -8.25 0.38
CA ALA A 120 6.42 -7.37 1.21
C ALA A 120 7.29 -8.16 2.19
N ASN A 121 6.74 -9.20 2.82
CA ASN A 121 7.48 -10.04 3.76
C ASN A 121 8.52 -11.01 3.12
N LEU A 122 8.79 -10.84 1.82
CA LEU A 122 9.93 -11.46 1.12
C LEU A 122 11.11 -10.51 0.98
N PHE A 123 11.03 -9.28 1.49
CA PHE A 123 12.17 -8.38 1.52
C PHE A 123 13.25 -8.95 2.44
N ASN A 124 14.52 -8.69 2.13
CA ASN A 124 15.63 -9.25 2.89
C ASN A 124 16.21 -8.24 3.87
N LEU A 125 16.17 -6.95 3.50
CA LEU A 125 16.87 -5.88 4.18
C LEU A 125 15.96 -4.69 4.36
N THR A 126 15.76 -4.26 5.60
CA THR A 126 15.02 -3.03 5.93
C THR A 126 15.87 -2.18 6.86
N GLY A 127 16.07 -0.91 6.52
CA GLY A 127 16.88 0.02 7.29
C GLY A 127 16.28 1.42 7.34
N VAL A 128 16.57 2.13 8.43
CA VAL A 128 16.21 3.56 8.59
C VAL A 128 17.36 4.40 8.03
N THR A 129 17.09 5.19 6.99
CA THR A 129 18.10 6.06 6.35
C THR A 129 17.95 7.53 6.75
N HIS A 130 16.80 7.91 7.29
CA HIS A 130 16.54 9.23 7.85
C HIS A 130 15.50 9.14 8.97
N ASN A 131 15.68 9.88 10.06
CA ASN A 131 14.77 9.88 11.20
C ASN A 131 14.79 11.24 11.90
N GLU A 132 13.73 12.02 11.71
CA GLU A 132 13.49 13.33 12.31
C GLU A 132 12.08 13.36 12.94
N ALA A 133 11.79 14.40 13.73
CA ALA A 133 10.56 14.49 14.53
C ALA A 133 9.24 14.41 13.73
N GLU A 134 9.28 14.76 12.43
CA GLU A 134 8.09 14.81 11.57
C GLU A 134 8.28 13.99 10.28
N ARG A 135 9.43 13.31 10.12
CA ARG A 135 9.77 12.62 8.88
C ARG A 135 10.62 11.39 9.14
N ALA A 136 10.33 10.31 8.43
CA ALA A 136 11.18 9.13 8.40
C ALA A 136 11.49 8.72 6.95
N GLU A 137 12.62 8.05 6.75
CA GLU A 137 12.95 7.40 5.50
C GLU A 137 13.42 5.98 5.78
N LEU A 138 12.81 5.04 5.06
CA LEU A 138 13.18 3.63 5.09
C LEU A 138 13.72 3.20 3.73
N TRP A 139 14.72 2.33 3.77
CA TRP A 139 15.23 1.62 2.61
C TRP A 139 14.88 0.14 2.75
N ASP A 140 14.37 -0.46 1.68
CA ASP A 140 13.92 -1.84 1.69
C ASP A 140 14.34 -2.56 0.41
N THR A 141 15.01 -3.71 0.53
CA THR A 141 15.55 -4.46 -0.61
C THR A 141 15.17 -5.93 -0.56
N TRP A 142 14.66 -6.44 -1.67
CA TRP A 142 14.41 -7.86 -1.93
C TRP A 142 15.27 -8.37 -3.09
N ILE A 143 16.04 -9.43 -2.86
CA ILE A 143 16.61 -10.25 -3.94
C ILE A 143 15.72 -11.47 -4.22
N VAL A 144 15.23 -11.56 -5.44
CA VAL A 144 14.33 -12.62 -5.87
C VAL A 144 15.10 -13.92 -6.04
N GLY A 145 15.04 -14.78 -5.02
CA GLY A 145 15.84 -16.01 -4.95
C GLY A 145 15.29 -17.21 -5.72
N ALA A 146 14.12 -17.12 -6.36
CA ALA A 146 13.47 -18.26 -7.03
C ALA A 146 12.69 -17.83 -8.29
N PRO A 147 12.55 -18.71 -9.29
CA PRO A 147 11.82 -18.43 -10.55
C PRO A 147 10.29 -18.40 -10.40
N LEU A 148 9.79 -18.27 -9.17
CA LEU A 148 8.36 -18.30 -8.81
C LEU A 148 7.60 -17.02 -9.21
N PHE A 149 8.31 -16.06 -9.78
CA PHE A 149 7.79 -14.75 -10.15
C PHE A 149 7.89 -14.48 -11.66
N GLY A 150 8.25 -15.51 -12.44
CA GLY A 150 8.33 -15.44 -13.89
C GLY A 150 9.68 -15.95 -14.42
N VAL A 151 9.66 -16.53 -15.62
CA VAL A 151 10.83 -16.94 -16.39
C VAL A 151 10.56 -16.57 -17.84
N ASN A 152 11.50 -15.90 -18.49
CA ASN A 152 11.39 -15.49 -19.89
C ASN A 152 10.06 -14.76 -20.21
N THR A 153 9.68 -13.80 -19.38
CA THR A 153 8.36 -13.16 -19.46
C THR A 153 8.40 -11.68 -19.10
N ARG A 154 7.44 -10.92 -19.63
CA ARG A 154 7.23 -9.53 -19.22
C ARG A 154 6.46 -9.51 -17.90
N SER A 155 6.91 -8.70 -16.96
CA SER A 155 6.30 -8.57 -15.62
C SER A 155 6.21 -7.12 -15.20
N THR A 156 5.36 -6.84 -14.22
CA THR A 156 5.26 -5.55 -13.54
C THR A 156 5.30 -5.76 -12.04
N VAL A 157 6.15 -4.99 -11.35
CA VAL A 157 6.13 -4.85 -9.88
C VAL A 157 5.33 -3.61 -9.53
N TYR A 158 4.50 -3.72 -8.51
CA TYR A 158 3.78 -2.61 -7.89
C TYR A 158 4.17 -2.51 -6.42
N ALA A 159 4.34 -1.29 -5.91
CA ALA A 159 4.60 -1.02 -4.51
C ALA A 159 3.74 0.15 -4.01
N ALA A 160 3.16 0.00 -2.82
CA ALA A 160 2.37 1.04 -2.16
C ALA A 160 2.40 0.88 -0.63
N ILE A 161 2.07 1.94 0.10
CA ILE A 161 1.81 1.92 1.54
C ILE A 161 0.29 1.91 1.77
N ALA A 162 -0.20 0.94 2.53
CA ALA A 162 -1.59 0.89 2.97
C ALA A 162 -1.96 2.18 3.71
N ALA A 163 -3.17 2.69 3.48
CA ALA A 163 -3.70 3.75 4.34
C ALA A 163 -4.00 3.19 5.74
N ASP A 164 -3.91 4.05 6.76
CA ASP A 164 -4.44 3.79 8.09
C ASP A 164 -5.98 3.62 7.99
N LYS A 165 -6.42 2.38 8.13
CA LYS A 165 -7.80 1.91 7.96
C LYS A 165 -8.52 1.74 9.29
N ASP A 166 -7.80 1.46 10.37
CA ASP A 166 -8.38 1.31 11.70
C ASP A 166 -8.32 2.59 12.55
N PHE A 167 -7.70 3.64 12.01
CA PHE A 167 -7.56 4.98 12.56
C PHE A 167 -6.72 5.02 13.84
N ASP A 168 -5.76 4.10 14.00
CA ASP A 168 -4.80 4.08 15.12
C ASP A 168 -3.63 5.07 14.93
N GLN A 169 -3.57 5.77 13.80
CA GLN A 169 -2.56 6.73 13.37
C GLN A 169 -1.23 6.10 12.94
N ILE A 170 -1.19 4.79 12.70
CA ILE A 170 -0.03 3.99 12.29
C ILE A 170 -0.31 3.36 10.92
N LEU A 171 0.65 3.46 10.00
CA LEU A 171 0.53 2.87 8.67
C LEU A 171 0.92 1.38 8.69
N ASN A 172 0.09 0.51 9.27
CA ASN A 172 0.38 -0.93 9.47
C ASN A 172 -0.69 -1.89 8.87
N ASP A 173 -1.60 -1.36 8.05
CA ASP A 173 -2.81 -2.05 7.59
C ASP A 173 -2.69 -2.81 6.26
N ALA A 174 -1.48 -3.15 5.79
CA ALA A 174 -1.37 -3.96 4.59
C ALA A 174 -1.96 -5.36 4.83
N PRO A 175 -2.74 -5.93 3.89
CA PRO A 175 -3.24 -7.27 4.04
C PRO A 175 -2.20 -8.29 3.53
N ASP A 176 -2.38 -9.56 3.89
CA ASP A 176 -1.61 -10.65 3.29
C ASP A 176 -1.94 -10.83 1.80
N VAL A 177 -3.18 -10.54 1.41
CA VAL A 177 -3.68 -10.67 0.05
C VAL A 177 -4.50 -9.43 -0.29
N ILE A 178 -4.20 -8.80 -1.43
CA ILE A 178 -4.98 -7.67 -1.95
C ILE A 178 -6.26 -8.22 -2.59
N PRO A 179 -7.44 -7.69 -2.23
CA PRO A 179 -8.68 -8.06 -2.92
C PRO A 179 -8.65 -7.63 -4.39
N ASP A 180 -8.97 -8.56 -5.30
CA ASP A 180 -9.24 -8.27 -6.72
C ASP A 180 -10.58 -7.54 -6.84
N ALA A 181 -10.51 -6.22 -6.90
CA ALA A 181 -11.66 -5.33 -6.78
C ALA A 181 -12.50 -5.27 -8.06
N ASP A 182 -11.87 -5.45 -9.23
CA ASP A 182 -12.58 -5.49 -10.52
C ASP A 182 -12.84 -6.92 -11.04
N SER A 183 -12.43 -7.94 -10.27
CA SER A 183 -12.69 -9.37 -10.53
C SER A 183 -12.14 -9.86 -11.86
N ASN A 184 -11.01 -9.29 -12.30
CA ASN A 184 -10.37 -9.63 -13.58
C ASN A 184 -9.34 -10.77 -13.46
N GLY A 185 -9.06 -11.23 -12.24
CA GLY A 185 -8.08 -12.27 -11.92
C GLY A 185 -6.64 -11.78 -11.77
N ILE A 186 -6.40 -10.47 -11.82
CA ILE A 186 -5.07 -9.85 -11.74
C ILE A 186 -5.15 -8.61 -10.84
N CYS A 187 -4.41 -8.63 -9.73
CA CYS A 187 -4.28 -7.42 -8.94
C CYS A 187 -3.24 -6.46 -9.53
N ASP A 188 -3.67 -5.22 -9.77
CA ASP A 188 -2.85 -4.14 -10.32
C ASP A 188 -3.07 -2.79 -9.61
N ASP A 189 -2.76 -1.67 -10.28
CA ASP A 189 -2.93 -0.34 -9.70
C ASP A 189 -4.39 0.05 -9.42
N LYS A 190 -5.37 -0.58 -10.08
CA LYS A 190 -6.79 -0.38 -9.77
C LYS A 190 -7.16 -0.99 -8.44
N ASP A 191 -6.69 -2.20 -8.17
CA ASP A 191 -6.99 -2.92 -6.93
C ASP A 191 -6.34 -2.25 -5.73
N LEU A 192 -5.10 -1.75 -5.90
CA LEU A 192 -4.44 -0.94 -4.89
C LEU A 192 -5.19 0.38 -4.63
N LYS A 193 -5.70 1.04 -5.67
CA LYS A 193 -6.55 2.25 -5.51
C LYS A 193 -7.84 1.93 -4.78
N ALA A 194 -8.50 0.83 -5.15
CA ALA A 194 -9.76 0.40 -4.54
C ALA A 194 -9.56 -0.02 -3.08
N PHE A 195 -8.43 -0.67 -2.77
CA PHE A 195 -8.04 -1.00 -1.41
C PHE A 195 -7.84 0.27 -0.57
N GLY A 196 -7.25 1.33 -1.13
CA GLY A 196 -6.95 2.57 -0.42
C GLY A 196 -5.55 2.56 0.18
N VAL A 197 -4.70 3.46 -0.33
CA VAL A 197 -3.27 3.59 -0.02
C VAL A 197 -2.94 5.02 0.40
N SER A 198 -1.91 5.20 1.22
CA SER A 198 -1.41 6.51 1.68
C SER A 198 -0.11 6.93 0.95
N SER A 199 0.28 6.22 -0.10
CA SER A 199 1.40 6.59 -0.97
C SER A 199 0.98 6.77 -2.43
N ASN A 200 1.92 7.20 -3.28
CA ASN A 200 1.82 6.86 -4.69
C ASN A 200 1.88 5.34 -4.87
N ILE A 201 1.21 4.82 -5.89
CA ILE A 201 1.43 3.46 -6.37
C ILE A 201 2.62 3.51 -7.32
N ARG A 202 3.78 3.03 -6.87
CA ARG A 202 4.97 2.95 -7.72
C ARG A 202 4.90 1.66 -8.53
N LYS A 203 5.22 1.74 -9.82
CA LYS A 203 5.29 0.56 -10.68
C LYS A 203 6.46 0.59 -11.66
N ALA A 204 6.97 -0.58 -11.97
CA ALA A 204 7.95 -0.78 -13.03
C ALA A 204 7.60 -2.03 -13.84
N THR A 205 7.57 -1.87 -15.16
CA THR A 205 7.35 -2.97 -16.11
C THR A 205 8.67 -3.33 -16.80
N PHE A 206 9.07 -4.58 -16.72
CA PHE A 206 10.38 -5.08 -17.14
C PHE A 206 10.24 -6.50 -17.72
N PHE A 207 11.35 -7.10 -18.15
CA PHE A 207 11.40 -8.47 -18.65
C PHE A 207 12.31 -9.33 -17.77
N ILE A 208 11.80 -10.47 -17.32
CA ILE A 208 12.56 -11.44 -16.53
C ILE A 208 13.20 -12.43 -17.49
N ASN A 209 14.53 -12.56 -17.45
CA ASN A 209 15.25 -13.47 -18.34
C ASN A 209 15.06 -14.95 -17.98
N GLN A 210 15.34 -15.82 -18.95
CA GLN A 210 15.56 -17.25 -18.73
C GLN A 210 16.92 -17.51 -18.09
#